data_AF-A0A7V9CFI0-F1
#
_entry.id   AF-A0A7V9CFI0-F1
#
_cell.length_a   1.000
_cell.length_b   1.000
_cell.length_c   1.000
_cell.angle_alpha   90.00
_cell.angle_beta   90.00
_cell.angle_gamma   90.00
#
_symmetry.space_group_name_H-M   'P 1'
#
loop_
_entity.id
_entity.type
_entity.pdbx_description
1 polymer ?
#
loop_
_entity_poly.entity_id
_entity_poly.type
_entity_poly.pdbx_seq_one_letter_code
_entity_poly.pdbx_strand_id
1 'polypeptide(L)'
;MLLRVLLVAAGLAVGVWALERDDAVRACNAAGLASFGADSPDVAASIADRLEEECRGGVPLASGAAVLLNGGHPEQAARLARESIRREPENIAGWVAAGTVAMAAGDAEGLALARDRLRALDPRNRVLGG
;
A
#
# COMPACT_ATOMS: atom_id res chain seq x y z
N MET A 1 -0.54 -42.79 -20.25
CA MET A 1 -1.79 -41.99 -20.28
C MET A 1 -1.84 -41.03 -19.09
N LEU A 2 -1.61 -41.51 -17.87
CA LEU A 2 -1.61 -40.70 -16.63
C LEU A 2 -0.72 -39.44 -16.70
N LEU A 3 0.53 -39.57 -17.18
CA LEU A 3 1.48 -38.46 -17.27
C LEU A 3 0.98 -37.30 -18.16
N ARG A 4 0.30 -37.62 -19.28
CA ARG A 4 -0.25 -36.58 -20.18
C ARG A 4 -1.43 -35.85 -19.54
N VAL A 5 -2.28 -36.57 -18.83
CA VAL A 5 -3.41 -35.99 -18.08
C VAL A 5 -2.88 -35.05 -16.98
N LEU A 6 -1.84 -35.46 -16.25
CA LEU A 6 -1.20 -34.63 -15.22
C LEU A 6 -0.57 -33.35 -15.80
N LEU A 7 0.10 -33.43 -16.95
CA LEU A 7 0.69 -32.25 -17.60
C LEU A 7 -0.36 -31.26 -18.08
N VAL A 8 -1.47 -31.73 -18.65
CA VAL A 8 -2.58 -30.86 -19.07
C VAL A 8 -3.24 -30.21 -17.86
N ALA A 9 -3.50 -30.96 -16.79
CA ALA A 9 -4.07 -30.41 -15.55
C ALA A 9 -3.15 -29.36 -14.91
N ALA A 10 -1.84 -29.60 -14.87
CA ALA A 10 -0.86 -28.64 -14.38
C ALA A 10 -0.81 -27.37 -15.24
N GLY A 11 -0.86 -27.51 -16.58
CA GLY A 11 -0.90 -26.37 -17.50
C GLY A 11 -2.15 -25.50 -17.31
N LEU A 12 -3.33 -26.13 -17.14
CA LEU A 12 -4.57 -25.42 -16.86
C LEU A 12 -4.51 -24.69 -15.51
N ALA A 13 -4.00 -25.34 -14.46
CA ALA A 13 -3.86 -24.72 -13.14
C ALA A 13 -2.93 -23.50 -13.16
N VAL A 14 -1.79 -23.59 -13.85
CA VAL A 14 -0.87 -22.45 -14.02
C VAL A 14 -1.53 -21.33 -14.84
N GLY A 15 -2.27 -21.67 -15.89
CA GLY A 15 -3.01 -20.70 -16.71
C GLY A 15 -4.07 -19.94 -15.91
N VAL A 16 -4.88 -20.64 -15.12
CA VAL A 16 -5.88 -20.02 -14.23
C VAL A 16 -5.22 -19.13 -13.18
N TRP A 17 -4.17 -19.62 -12.52
CA TRP A 17 -3.42 -18.84 -11.53
C TRP A 17 -2.80 -17.57 -12.12
N ALA A 18 -2.29 -17.64 -13.36
CA ALA A 18 -1.74 -16.49 -14.06
C ALA A 18 -2.82 -15.43 -14.36
N LEU A 19 -4.00 -15.86 -14.82
CA LEU A 19 -5.12 -14.95 -15.09
C LEU A 19 -5.62 -14.26 -13.82
N GLU A 20 -5.85 -15.02 -12.74
CA GLU A 20 -6.27 -14.46 -11.45
C GLU A 20 -5.25 -13.47 -10.88
N ARG A 21 -3.96 -13.74 -11.08
CA ARG A 21 -2.88 -12.84 -10.66
C ARG A 21 -2.90 -11.54 -11.46
N ASP A 22 -3.07 -11.61 -12.77
CA ASP A 22 -3.12 -10.43 -13.64
C ASP A 22 -4.35 -9.55 -13.31
N ASP A 23 -5.50 -10.16 -13.01
CA ASP A 23 -6.70 -9.46 -12.59
C ASP A 23 -6.46 -8.67 -11.30
N ALA A 24 -5.86 -9.29 -10.29
CA ALA A 24 -5.54 -8.62 -9.02
C ALA A 24 -4.55 -7.45 -9.20
N VAL A 25 -3.52 -7.62 -10.04
CA VAL A 25 -2.56 -6.54 -10.34
C VAL A 25 -3.25 -5.38 -11.04
N ARG A 26 -4.13 -5.67 -12.00
CA ARG A 26 -4.90 -4.63 -12.71
C ARG A 26 -5.86 -3.90 -11.78
N ALA A 27 -6.57 -4.62 -10.92
CA ALA A 27 -7.49 -4.03 -9.96
C ALA A 27 -6.77 -3.10 -8.97
N CYS A 28 -5.63 -3.54 -8.43
CA CYS A 28 -4.79 -2.72 -7.55
C CYS A 28 -4.27 -1.46 -8.27
N ASN A 29 -3.78 -1.59 -9.50
CA ASN A 29 -3.31 -0.44 -10.29
C ASN A 29 -4.45 0.56 -10.58
N ALA A 30 -5.66 0.07 -10.87
CA ALA A 30 -6.82 0.91 -11.08
C ALA A 30 -7.25 1.66 -9.82
N ALA A 31 -7.20 1.02 -8.64
CA ALA A 31 -7.44 1.67 -7.35
C ALA A 31 -6.37 2.73 -7.06
N GLY A 32 -5.09 2.43 -7.35
CA GLY A 32 -3.99 3.38 -7.24
C GLY A 32 -4.19 4.62 -8.11
N LEU A 33 -4.57 4.45 -9.37
CA LEU A 33 -4.87 5.57 -10.27
C LEU A 33 -6.06 6.41 -9.80
N ALA A 34 -7.09 5.77 -9.22
CA ALA A 34 -8.27 6.47 -8.71
C ALA A 34 -7.92 7.44 -7.57
N SER A 35 -6.88 7.16 -6.78
CA SER A 35 -6.45 8.04 -5.67
C SER A 35 -6.11 9.47 -6.09
N PHE A 36 -5.66 9.68 -7.33
CA PHE A 36 -5.39 11.03 -7.87
C PHE A 36 -6.65 11.84 -8.13
N GLY A 37 -7.81 11.19 -8.27
CA GLY A 37 -9.09 11.82 -8.54
C GLY A 37 -9.98 12.02 -7.31
N ALA A 38 -9.46 11.80 -6.09
CA ALA A 38 -10.23 11.95 -4.86
C ALA A 38 -10.56 13.43 -4.59
N ASP A 39 -11.79 13.84 -4.91
CA ASP A 39 -12.28 15.22 -4.79
C ASP A 39 -13.02 15.50 -3.47
N SER A 40 -13.32 14.45 -2.71
CA SER A 40 -14.12 14.50 -1.49
C SER A 40 -13.69 13.41 -0.49
N PRO A 41 -13.94 13.60 0.82
CA PRO A 41 -13.60 12.62 1.83
C PRO A 41 -14.27 11.25 1.63
N ASP A 42 -15.50 11.23 1.12
CA ASP A 42 -16.24 9.99 0.85
C ASP A 42 -15.62 9.21 -0.31
N VAL A 43 -15.24 9.90 -1.39
CA VAL A 43 -14.53 9.30 -2.53
C VAL A 43 -13.15 8.80 -2.08
N ALA A 44 -12.42 9.59 -1.29
CA ALA A 44 -11.14 9.19 -0.71
C ALA A 44 -11.27 7.94 0.16
N ALA A 45 -12.33 7.83 0.97
CA ALA A 45 -12.60 6.66 1.79
C ALA A 45 -12.87 5.43 0.93
N SER A 46 -13.72 5.56 -0.10
CA SER A 46 -14.00 4.46 -1.04
C SER A 46 -12.73 4.00 -1.77
N ILE A 47 -11.87 4.92 -2.18
CA ILE A 47 -10.60 4.59 -2.82
C ILE A 47 -9.67 3.86 -1.85
N ALA A 48 -9.59 4.33 -0.61
CA ALA A 48 -8.77 3.66 0.40
C ALA A 48 -9.30 2.25 0.73
N ASP A 49 -10.63 2.06 0.80
CA ASP A 49 -11.23 0.73 0.96
C ASP A 49 -10.84 -0.20 -0.21
N ARG A 50 -10.94 0.30 -1.45
CA ARG A 50 -10.53 -0.45 -2.65
C ARG A 50 -9.05 -0.78 -2.67
N LEU A 51 -8.19 0.15 -2.25
CA LEU A 51 -6.76 -0.10 -2.13
C LEU A 51 -6.49 -1.22 -1.12
N GLU A 52 -7.14 -1.20 0.04
CA GLU A 52 -7.00 -2.25 1.05
C GLU A 52 -7.51 -3.61 0.53
N GLU A 53 -8.62 -3.64 -0.20
CA GLU A 53 -9.19 -4.87 -0.76
C GLU A 53 -8.34 -5.46 -1.90
N GLU A 54 -7.95 -4.62 -2.88
CA GLU A 54 -7.37 -5.07 -4.15
C GLU A 54 -5.83 -5.19 -4.10
N CYS A 55 -5.15 -4.36 -3.29
CA CYS A 55 -3.69 -4.33 -3.26
C CYS A 55 -3.12 -5.17 -2.12
N ARG A 56 -2.65 -6.40 -2.42
CA ARG A 56 -2.03 -7.28 -1.41
C ARG A 56 -0.82 -6.70 -0.67
N GLY A 57 0.02 -5.91 -1.34
CA GLY A 57 1.27 -5.41 -0.77
C GLY A 57 1.11 -4.12 0.05
N GLY A 58 2.06 -3.87 0.95
CA GLY A 58 2.11 -2.64 1.75
C GLY A 58 2.52 -1.42 0.93
N VAL A 59 3.36 -1.60 -0.10
CA VAL A 59 3.87 -0.48 -0.92
C VAL A 59 2.76 0.30 -1.64
N PRO A 60 1.80 -0.32 -2.37
CA PRO A 60 0.71 0.42 -2.99
C PRO A 60 -0.15 1.22 -2.00
N LEU A 61 -0.28 0.73 -0.76
CA LEU A 61 -1.02 1.44 0.29
C LEU A 61 -0.27 2.66 0.79
N ALA A 62 1.05 2.56 1.00
CA ALA A 62 1.90 3.73 1.26
C ALA A 62 1.86 4.73 0.09
N SER A 63 1.84 4.19 -1.13
CA SER A 63 1.43 4.79 -2.40
C SER A 63 0.25 5.75 -2.25
N GLY A 64 -0.91 5.13 -2.06
CA GLY A 64 -2.19 5.82 -1.92
C GLY A 64 -2.25 6.75 -0.71
N ALA A 65 -1.60 6.40 0.41
CA ALA A 65 -1.52 7.27 1.58
C ALA A 65 -0.87 8.62 1.23
N ALA A 66 0.25 8.60 0.50
CA ALA A 66 0.92 9.84 0.08
C ALA A 66 0.04 10.67 -0.88
N VAL A 67 -0.65 10.02 -1.83
CA VAL A 67 -1.53 10.71 -2.78
C VAL A 67 -2.74 11.33 -2.07
N LEU A 68 -3.41 10.58 -1.20
CA LEU A 68 -4.57 11.08 -0.44
C LEU A 68 -4.18 12.20 0.52
N LEU A 69 -2.99 12.12 1.15
CA LEU A 69 -2.48 13.19 2.00
C LEU A 69 -2.28 14.48 1.19
N ASN A 70 -1.64 14.38 0.01
CA ASN A 70 -1.46 15.52 -0.89
C ASN A 70 -2.80 16.07 -1.42
N GLY A 71 -3.81 15.21 -1.53
CA GLY A 71 -5.18 15.57 -1.90
C GLY A 71 -6.00 16.19 -0.76
N GLY A 72 -5.44 16.36 0.44
CA GLY A 72 -6.14 16.95 1.58
C GLY A 72 -7.02 15.97 2.37
N HIS A 73 -6.77 14.67 2.25
CA HIS A 73 -7.51 13.59 2.92
C HIS A 73 -6.64 12.87 3.99
N PRO A 74 -6.22 13.57 5.07
CA PRO A 74 -5.24 13.07 6.02
C PRO A 74 -5.72 11.86 6.83
N GLU A 75 -7.03 11.72 7.08
CA GLU A 75 -7.57 10.59 7.83
C GLU A 75 -7.43 9.27 7.08
N GLN A 76 -7.78 9.28 5.79
CA GLN A 76 -7.66 8.15 4.86
C GLN A 76 -6.19 7.83 4.61
N ALA A 77 -5.35 8.86 4.48
CA ALA A 77 -3.90 8.67 4.39
C ALA A 77 -3.32 7.98 5.63
N ALA A 78 -3.71 8.42 6.83
CA ALA A 78 -3.30 7.79 8.08
C ALA A 78 -3.75 6.33 8.16
N ARG A 79 -4.96 6.03 7.71
CA ARG A 79 -5.50 4.66 7.64
C ARG A 79 -4.65 3.77 6.74
N LEU A 80 -4.39 4.20 5.50
CA LEU A 80 -3.59 3.46 4.53
C LEU A 80 -2.13 3.29 4.98
N ALA A 81 -1.53 4.31 5.62
CA ALA A 81 -0.19 4.21 6.16
C ALA A 81 -0.09 3.16 7.27
N ARG A 82 -1.06 3.11 8.19
CA ARG A 82 -1.14 2.05 9.21
C ARG A 82 -1.32 0.68 8.59
N GLU A 83 -2.14 0.58 7.55
CA GLU A 83 -2.39 -0.70 6.89
C GLU A 83 -1.16 -1.19 6.09
N SER A 84 -0.43 -0.26 5.44
CA SER A 84 0.88 -0.55 4.84
C SER A 84 1.85 -1.19 5.83
N ILE A 85 1.99 -0.60 7.03
CA ILE A 85 2.84 -1.11 8.11
C ILE A 85 2.34 -2.47 8.61
N ARG A 86 1.03 -2.65 8.76
CA ARG A 86 0.45 -3.92 9.22
C ARG A 86 0.73 -5.06 8.25
N ARG A 87 0.67 -4.82 6.94
CA ARG A 87 0.96 -5.84 5.91
C ARG A 87 2.44 -6.13 5.78
N GLU A 88 3.27 -5.10 5.81
CA GLU A 88 4.72 -5.23 5.60
C GLU A 88 5.51 -4.40 6.62
N PRO A 89 5.60 -4.85 7.88
CA PRO A 89 6.20 -4.07 8.97
C PRO A 89 7.71 -3.81 8.80
N GLU A 90 8.38 -4.63 8.00
CA GLU A 90 9.81 -4.48 7.67
C GLU A 90 10.04 -3.64 6.42
N ASN A 91 8.96 -3.26 5.70
CA ASN A 91 9.06 -2.38 4.54
C ASN A 91 9.06 -0.92 4.99
N ILE A 92 10.09 -0.18 4.60
CA ILE A 92 10.26 1.22 4.97
C ILE A 92 9.15 2.12 4.41
N ALA A 93 8.48 1.75 3.31
CA ALA A 93 7.48 2.59 2.65
C ALA A 93 6.31 2.96 3.57
N GLY A 94 5.80 2.00 4.36
CA GLY A 94 4.73 2.25 5.32
C GLY A 94 5.15 3.21 6.43
N TRP A 95 6.37 3.06 6.94
CA TRP A 95 6.94 3.95 7.96
C TRP A 95 7.22 5.35 7.43
N VAL A 96 7.66 5.49 6.17
CA VAL A 96 7.76 6.78 5.50
C VAL A 96 6.39 7.44 5.40
N ALA A 97 5.37 6.72 4.92
CA ALA A 97 4.01 7.26 4.80
C ALA A 97 3.44 7.71 6.16
N ALA A 98 3.61 6.89 7.21
CA ALA A 98 3.15 7.22 8.55
C ALA A 98 3.87 8.46 9.11
N GLY A 99 5.18 8.58 8.90
CA GLY A 99 5.94 9.76 9.30
C GLY A 99 5.51 11.03 8.55
N THR A 100 5.22 10.94 7.26
CA THR A 100 4.69 12.07 6.47
C THR A 100 3.31 12.51 6.95
N VAL A 101 2.42 11.55 7.24
CA VAL A 101 1.11 11.84 7.85
C VAL A 101 1.29 12.51 9.22
N ALA A 102 2.19 11.99 10.06
CA ALA A 102 2.46 12.55 11.37
C ALA A 102 3.01 13.98 11.30
N MET A 103 3.91 14.27 10.35
CA MET A 103 4.37 15.64 10.08
C MET A 103 3.21 16.58 9.71
N ALA A 104 2.33 16.14 8.82
CA ALA A 104 1.18 16.94 8.39
C ALA A 104 0.17 17.19 9.54
N ALA A 105 0.02 16.22 10.45
CA ALA A 105 -0.84 16.33 11.62
C ALA A 105 -0.22 17.08 12.81
N GLY A 106 1.08 17.40 12.77
CA GLY A 106 1.81 17.91 13.92
C GLY A 106 1.99 16.87 15.05
N ASP A 107 1.84 15.58 14.73
CA ASP A 107 2.01 14.47 15.67
C ASP A 107 3.50 14.18 15.87
N ALA A 108 4.09 14.85 16.87
CA ALA A 108 5.50 14.69 17.20
C ALA A 108 5.86 13.27 17.66
N GLU A 109 4.94 12.60 18.35
CA GLU A 109 5.17 11.24 18.87
C GLU A 109 5.14 10.22 17.73
N GLY A 110 4.13 10.29 16.86
CA GLY A 110 4.05 9.47 15.65
C GLY A 110 5.25 9.67 14.71
N LEU A 111 5.71 10.91 14.56
CA LEU A 111 6.91 11.21 13.76
C LEU A 111 8.18 10.63 14.39
N ALA A 112 8.34 10.72 15.71
CA ALA A 112 9.47 10.12 16.41
C ALA A 112 9.49 8.60 16.22
N LEU A 113 8.34 7.94 16.42
CA LEU A 113 8.18 6.51 16.21
C LEU A 113 8.55 6.09 14.78
N ALA A 114 8.04 6.80 13.77
CA ALA A 114 8.35 6.51 12.38
C ALA A 114 9.85 6.65 12.09
N ARG A 115 10.50 7.70 12.60
CA ARG A 115 11.95 7.89 12.46
C ARG A 115 12.75 6.79 13.14
N ASP A 116 12.36 6.37 14.33
CA ASP A 116 13.02 5.29 15.07
C ASP A 116 12.96 3.98 14.28
N ARG A 117 11.79 3.67 13.71
CA ARG A 117 11.61 2.48 12.86
C ARG A 117 12.40 2.55 11.57
N LEU A 118 12.42 3.70 10.89
CA LEU A 118 13.22 3.88 9.69
C LEU A 118 14.71 3.71 9.96
N ARG A 119 15.23 4.26 11.07
CA ARG A 119 16.64 4.08 11.45
C ARG A 119 16.98 2.64 11.80
N ALA A 120 16.06 1.88 12.38
CA ALA A 120 16.25 0.47 12.68
C ALA A 120 16.26 -0.40 11.41
N LEU A 121 15.39 -0.11 10.44
CA LEU A 121 15.26 -0.86 9.20
C LEU A 121 16.32 -0.49 8.16
N ASP A 122 16.67 0.79 8.06
CA ASP A 122 17.72 1.29 7.19
C ASP A 122 18.51 2.43 7.89
N PRO A 123 19.61 2.09 8.59
CA PRO A 123 20.41 3.06 9.34
C PRO A 123 21.05 4.17 8.48
N ARG A 124 21.09 4.01 7.15
CA ARG A 124 21.64 5.02 6.23
C ARG A 124 20.56 5.92 5.64
N ASN A 125 19.29 5.57 5.83
CA ASN A 125 18.16 6.31 5.30
C ASN A 125 17.94 7.63 6.06
N ARG A 126 17.78 8.73 5.31
CA ARG A 126 17.53 10.08 5.83
C ARG A 126 16.20 10.68 5.37
N VAL A 127 15.26 9.87 4.87
CA VAL A 127 14.00 10.36 4.25
C VAL A 127 13.20 11.34 5.12
N LEU A 128 13.20 11.17 6.45
CA LEU A 128 12.49 12.07 7.38
C LEU A 128 13.44 12.94 8.23
N GLY A 129 14.70 13.06 7.85
CA GLY A 129 15.71 13.85 8.57
C GLY A 129 15.75 15.29 8.05
N GLY A 130 15.14 16.20 8.81
CA GLY A 130 15.43 17.64 8.73
C GLY A 130 16.67 17.98 9.55
#